data_AF-A0A2P2KLT1-F1
#
_entry.id   AF-A0A2P2KLT1-F1
#
_cell.length_a   1.000
_cell.length_b   1.000
_cell.length_c   1.000
_cell.angle_alpha   90.00
_cell.angle_beta   90.00
_cell.angle_gamma   90.00
#
_symmetry.space_group_name_H-M   'P 1'
#
loop_
_entity.id
_entity.type
_entity.pdbx_description
1 polymer ?
#
loop_
_entity_poly.entity_id
_entity_poly.type
_entity_poly.pdbx_seq_one_letter_code
_entity_poly.pdbx_strand_id
1 'polypeptide(L)'
;MFSIDLLDSNKMVKCACIPPGRDACTSGAVPEDLVEELVLITARFITSCAAEQICLAPTKFIVVCKKFKEQAVLRAPIRGVAPLLAAVRKLQSSPEHLTTLHPDFLQLCLLAKCYKVGLTILKDDIFEVDQPRDLFLYCYYGGMICIGQKHFQKALELLHNVVTAPMSTINAIAVEAYKKYVLVSLIQHGQFSTSLPKYTSSAAQRNLKNFCMPYVELATSYGSGKIAELEACVQTNREKFESDKNLGLVKQVVSSMYKRNIQRLTQTYLTLSLQDIANTVQLNGPKEAEMHVLQMIQDGEIYATINQKDGMVRFLEDPEQYKTCEIIERIDFSIQRIMALSKKLTTMDELVSCDPSYLAKAGRERQRFDFDDFDTVPQKFNL
;
A
#
# COMPACT_ATOMS: atom_id res chain seq x y z
N MET A 1 17.27 -11.73 -14.84
CA MET A 1 17.44 -10.26 -14.78
C MET A 1 16.40 -9.63 -15.72
N PHE A 2 15.13 -9.62 -15.30
CA PHE A 2 14.06 -8.99 -16.08
C PHE A 2 13.94 -7.54 -15.65
N SER A 3 14.43 -6.61 -16.48
CA SER A 3 14.06 -5.20 -16.41
C SER A 3 12.56 -5.13 -16.67
N ILE A 4 11.77 -5.03 -15.60
CA ILE A 4 10.36 -4.75 -15.71
C ILE A 4 10.26 -3.28 -16.08
N ASP A 5 9.72 -2.99 -17.27
CA ASP A 5 9.22 -1.66 -17.67
C ASP A 5 8.01 -1.27 -16.80
N LEU A 6 8.26 -1.16 -15.49
CA LEU A 6 7.33 -0.69 -14.49
C LEU A 6 7.41 0.84 -14.54
N LEU A 7 6.27 1.43 -14.90
CA LEU A 7 5.94 2.85 -14.80
C LEU A 7 6.55 3.76 -15.89
N ASP A 8 5.77 3.98 -16.95
CA ASP A 8 5.70 5.30 -17.57
C ASP A 8 4.96 6.25 -16.60
N SER A 9 5.65 6.64 -15.53
CA SER A 9 5.11 7.44 -14.41
C SER A 9 4.43 8.73 -14.89
N ASN A 10 4.91 9.31 -16.00
CA ASN A 10 4.38 10.55 -16.59
C ASN A 10 2.93 10.41 -17.11
N LYS A 11 2.49 9.20 -17.46
CA LYS A 11 1.11 8.93 -17.90
C LYS A 11 0.23 8.34 -16.79
N MET A 12 0.79 7.74 -15.73
CA MET A 12 0.00 7.19 -14.62
C MET A 12 -0.61 8.28 -13.73
N VAL A 13 0.07 9.41 -13.55
CA VAL A 13 -0.46 10.54 -12.77
C VAL A 13 -1.62 11.24 -13.48
N LYS A 14 -1.62 11.29 -14.82
CA LYS A 14 -2.65 11.97 -15.61
C LYS A 14 -4.05 11.32 -15.51
N CYS A 15 -4.16 10.02 -15.26
CA CYS A 15 -5.46 9.33 -15.16
C CYS A 15 -6.19 9.57 -13.83
N ALA A 16 -5.49 10.00 -12.77
CA ALA A 16 -6.08 10.31 -11.47
C ALA A 16 -6.33 11.81 -11.24
N CYS A 17 -6.01 12.64 -12.24
CA CYS A 17 -6.22 14.08 -12.19
C CYS A 17 -7.46 14.45 -13.00
N ILE A 18 -8.47 15.02 -12.34
CA ILE A 18 -9.48 15.86 -13.00
C ILE A 18 -8.70 16.95 -13.77
N PRO A 19 -8.96 17.19 -15.07
CA PRO A 19 -8.29 18.26 -15.79
C PRO A 19 -8.55 19.59 -15.05
N PRO A 20 -7.54 20.45 -14.83
CA PRO A 20 -7.81 21.76 -14.28
C PRO A 20 -8.76 22.49 -15.24
N GLY A 21 -9.88 22.98 -14.69
CA GLY A 21 -10.76 23.90 -15.41
C GLY A 21 -9.90 25.04 -15.94
N ARG A 22 -10.00 25.31 -17.25
CA ARG A 22 -9.39 26.48 -17.86
C ARG A 22 -10.16 27.70 -17.39
N ASP A 23 -9.73 28.29 -16.29
CA ASP A 23 -10.08 29.68 -16.01
C ASP A 23 -9.26 30.55 -16.95
N ALA A 24 -9.97 31.24 -17.84
CA ALA A 24 -9.43 32.17 -18.81
C ALA A 24 -8.93 33.43 -18.07
N CYS A 25 -7.68 33.38 -17.59
CA CYS A 25 -6.93 34.57 -17.21
C CYS A 25 -5.90 34.86 -18.29
N THR A 26 -6.19 35.89 -19.09
CA THR A 26 -5.26 36.57 -19.98
C THR A 26 -4.07 37.08 -19.17
N SER A 27 -2.95 36.35 -19.20
CA SER A 27 -1.65 36.84 -18.74
C SER A 27 -0.62 36.53 -19.80
N GLY A 28 0.13 37.56 -20.22
CA GLY A 28 1.14 37.45 -21.27
C GLY A 28 2.15 36.35 -20.96
N ALA A 29 2.66 35.70 -22.01
CA ALA A 29 3.66 34.64 -21.87
C ALA A 29 4.87 35.18 -21.11
N VAL A 30 5.06 34.71 -19.87
CA VAL A 30 6.23 35.02 -19.06
C VAL A 30 7.46 34.39 -19.74
N PRO A 31 8.57 35.12 -19.93
CA PRO A 31 9.78 34.56 -20.53
C PRO A 31 10.25 33.30 -19.80
N GLU A 32 10.61 32.24 -20.52
CA GLU A 32 10.97 30.94 -19.92
C GLU A 32 12.12 31.04 -18.92
N ASP A 33 13.11 31.89 -19.21
CA ASP A 33 14.27 32.15 -18.35
C ASP A 33 13.87 32.69 -16.97
N LEU A 34 12.90 33.62 -16.93
CA LEU A 34 12.41 34.20 -15.68
C LEU A 34 11.68 33.15 -14.83
N VAL A 35 10.98 32.21 -15.47
CA VAL A 35 10.31 31.13 -14.75
C VAL A 35 11.31 30.13 -14.19
N GLU A 36 12.39 29.84 -14.92
CA GLU A 36 13.46 28.97 -14.41
C GLU A 36 14.19 29.58 -13.20
N GLU A 37 14.50 30.87 -13.26
CA GLU A 37 15.07 31.60 -12.13
C GLU A 37 14.13 31.57 -10.92
N LEU A 38 12.83 31.83 -11.13
CA LEU A 38 11.82 31.79 -10.08
C LEU A 38 11.70 30.40 -9.43
N VAL A 39 11.79 29.32 -10.21
CA VAL A 39 11.77 27.95 -9.69
C VAL A 39 12.98 27.70 -8.79
N LEU A 40 14.18 28.17 -9.17
CA LEU A 40 15.38 28.06 -8.36
C LEU A 40 15.29 28.86 -7.06
N ILE A 41 14.82 30.11 -7.14
CA ILE A 41 14.60 30.97 -5.96
C ILE A 41 13.59 30.31 -5.01
N THR A 42 12.48 29.80 -5.55
CA THR A 42 11.43 29.15 -4.76
C THR A 42 11.95 27.86 -4.10
N ALA A 43 12.73 27.04 -4.81
CA ALA A 43 13.37 25.86 -4.23
C ALA A 43 14.30 26.22 -3.07
N ARG A 44 15.11 27.28 -3.21
CA ARG A 44 15.97 27.80 -2.15
C ARG A 44 15.17 28.34 -0.97
N PHE A 45 14.08 29.05 -1.22
CA PHE A 45 13.17 29.52 -0.18
C PHE A 45 12.58 28.35 0.62
N ILE A 46 12.00 27.35 -0.04
CA ILE A 46 11.40 26.17 0.61
C ILE A 46 12.44 25.42 1.46
N THR A 47 13.67 25.26 0.94
CA THR A 47 14.75 24.54 1.64
C THR A 47 15.34 25.35 2.80
N SER A 48 15.37 26.68 2.73
CA SER A 48 16.07 27.53 3.70
C SER A 48 15.15 28.19 4.75
N CYS A 49 13.84 28.31 4.49
CA CYS A 49 12.91 28.95 5.42
C CYS A 49 12.82 28.21 6.77
N ALA A 50 12.66 28.97 7.86
CA ALA A 50 12.57 28.44 9.21
C ALA A 50 11.21 27.76 9.46
N ALA A 51 11.19 26.61 10.14
CA ALA A 51 9.95 25.87 10.42
C ALA A 51 9.01 26.67 11.32
N GLU A 52 9.55 27.41 12.27
CA GLU A 52 8.81 28.27 13.21
C GLU A 52 8.02 29.35 12.46
N GLN A 53 8.57 29.90 11.38
CA GLN A 53 7.90 30.88 10.55
C GLN A 53 6.81 30.25 9.67
N ILE A 54 7.01 29.01 9.20
CA ILE A 54 5.99 28.27 8.45
C ILE A 54 4.75 28.05 9.31
N CYS A 55 4.93 27.70 10.59
CA CYS A 55 3.83 27.49 11.54
C CYS A 55 2.93 28.72 11.70
N LEU A 56 3.44 29.95 11.48
CA LEU A 56 2.65 31.18 11.55
C LEU A 56 1.74 31.40 10.32
N ALA A 57 2.08 30.80 9.18
CA ALA A 57 1.32 30.97 7.93
C ALA A 57 1.33 29.70 7.04
N PRO A 58 0.87 28.53 7.55
CA PRO A 58 1.01 27.24 6.88
C PRO A 58 0.26 27.22 5.54
N THR A 59 -0.92 27.84 5.47
CA THR A 59 -1.73 27.91 4.24
C THR A 59 -1.00 28.59 3.10
N LYS A 60 -0.30 29.70 3.37
CA LYS A 60 0.48 30.42 2.34
C LYS A 60 1.66 29.58 1.86
N PHE A 61 2.36 28.93 2.79
CA PHE A 61 3.48 28.04 2.47
C PHE A 61 3.05 26.85 1.61
N ILE A 62 1.91 26.22 1.93
CA ILE A 62 1.33 25.12 1.15
C ILE A 62 1.03 25.56 -0.29
N VAL A 63 0.44 26.76 -0.48
CA VAL A 63 0.15 27.30 -1.82
C VAL A 63 1.43 27.47 -2.63
N VAL A 64 2.49 28.03 -2.03
CA VAL A 64 3.80 28.18 -2.69
C VAL A 64 4.37 26.81 -3.08
N CYS A 65 4.33 25.83 -2.18
CA CYS A 65 4.83 24.47 -2.46
C CYS A 65 4.05 23.78 -3.57
N LYS A 66 2.72 23.93 -3.62
CA LYS A 66 1.87 23.37 -4.67
C LYS A 66 2.15 24.01 -6.03
N LYS A 67 2.31 25.33 -6.09
CA LYS A 67 2.70 26.04 -7.33
C LYS A 67 4.11 25.69 -7.78
N PHE A 68 5.05 25.56 -6.85
CA PHE A 68 6.39 25.07 -7.13
C PHE A 68 6.36 23.65 -7.73
N LYS A 69 5.55 22.74 -7.15
CA LYS A 69 5.37 21.38 -7.68
C LYS A 69 4.84 21.40 -9.11
N GLU A 70 3.79 22.18 -9.40
CA GLU A 70 3.25 22.33 -10.77
C GLU A 70 4.36 22.71 -11.77
N GLN A 71 5.21 23.69 -11.42
CA GLN A 71 6.32 24.13 -12.27
C GLN A 71 7.44 23.08 -12.38
N ALA A 72 7.72 22.33 -11.32
CA ALA A 72 8.72 21.26 -11.33
C ALA A 72 8.28 20.09 -12.22
N VAL A 73 6.99 19.72 -12.20
CA VAL A 73 6.41 18.65 -13.02
C VAL A 73 6.52 18.95 -14.51
N LEU A 74 6.28 20.21 -14.91
CA LEU A 74 6.35 20.62 -16.32
C LEU A 74 7.77 20.59 -16.90
N ARG A 75 8.79 20.73 -16.05
CA ARG A 75 10.19 20.80 -16.47
C ARG A 75 10.93 19.50 -16.18
N ALA A 76 11.30 19.30 -14.92
CA ALA A 76 12.09 18.17 -14.46
C ALA A 76 11.62 17.79 -13.05
N PRO A 77 10.73 16.79 -12.91
CA PRO A 77 10.13 16.41 -11.62
C PRO A 77 11.15 16.17 -10.51
N ILE A 78 12.34 15.64 -10.86
CA ILE A 78 13.45 15.40 -9.95
C ILE A 78 13.88 16.66 -9.16
N ARG A 79 13.83 17.85 -9.78
CA ARG A 79 14.26 19.11 -9.14
C ARG A 79 13.38 19.50 -7.95
N GLY A 80 12.14 19.02 -7.91
CA GLY A 80 11.23 19.32 -6.80
C GLY A 80 11.29 18.32 -5.64
N VAL A 81 11.94 17.15 -5.81
CA VAL A 81 11.90 16.05 -4.81
C VAL A 81 12.52 16.49 -3.49
N ALA A 82 13.73 17.02 -3.51
CA ALA A 82 14.42 17.45 -2.29
C ALA A 82 13.75 18.67 -1.62
N PRO A 83 13.39 19.76 -2.34
CA PRO A 83 12.65 20.87 -1.73
C PRO A 83 11.32 20.45 -1.12
N LEU A 84 10.55 19.60 -1.81
CA LEU A 84 9.23 19.21 -1.31
C LEU A 84 9.32 18.23 -0.13
N LEU A 85 10.35 17.39 -0.06
CA LEU A 85 10.65 16.60 1.16
C LEU A 85 10.97 17.51 2.35
N ALA A 86 11.78 18.55 2.14
CA ALA A 86 12.07 19.53 3.18
C ALA A 86 10.80 20.27 3.62
N ALA A 87 9.92 20.63 2.67
CA ALA A 87 8.63 21.25 2.96
C ALA A 87 7.73 20.37 3.83
N VAL A 88 7.60 19.08 3.49
CA VAL A 88 6.81 18.11 4.28
C VAL A 88 7.31 18.07 5.71
N ARG A 89 8.62 17.90 5.93
CA ARG A 89 9.22 17.81 7.27
C ARG A 89 9.06 19.09 8.10
N LYS A 90 9.09 20.26 7.46
CA LYS A 90 8.91 21.54 8.15
C LYS A 90 7.46 21.88 8.46
N LEU A 91 6.53 21.39 7.64
CA LEU A 91 5.10 21.60 7.84
C LEU A 91 4.52 20.62 8.87
N GLN A 92 5.13 19.45 9.00
CA GLN A 92 4.69 18.38 9.87
C GLN A 92 4.94 18.72 11.34
N SER A 93 3.87 18.72 12.15
CA SER A 93 3.94 18.94 13.60
C SER A 93 4.49 17.74 14.36
N SER A 94 4.14 16.53 13.91
CA SER A 94 4.60 15.25 14.44
C SER A 94 4.79 14.24 13.29
N PRO A 95 5.72 13.28 13.39
CA PRO A 95 5.92 12.26 12.33
C PRO A 95 4.66 11.44 12.03
N GLU A 96 3.67 11.50 12.92
CA GLU A 96 2.40 10.77 12.85
C GLU A 96 1.28 11.54 12.14
N HIS A 97 1.50 12.82 11.85
CA HIS A 97 0.53 13.72 11.21
C HIS A 97 0.68 13.76 9.69
N LEU A 98 -0.41 13.51 8.97
CA LEU A 98 -0.47 13.60 7.52
C LEU A 98 -0.71 15.04 7.06
N THR A 99 0.37 15.72 6.67
CA THR A 99 0.26 17.01 5.99
C THR A 99 -0.27 16.90 4.56
N THR A 100 -0.88 17.98 4.08
CA THR A 100 -1.39 18.11 2.70
C THR A 100 -0.32 18.01 1.60
N LEU A 101 0.97 18.10 1.96
CA LEU A 101 2.09 18.02 1.02
C LEU A 101 2.64 16.59 0.84
N HIS A 102 2.29 15.64 1.72
CA HIS A 102 2.73 14.25 1.59
C HIS A 102 2.32 13.62 0.24
N PRO A 103 1.04 13.71 -0.20
CA PRO A 103 0.65 13.12 -1.47
C PRO A 103 1.33 13.79 -2.67
N ASP A 104 1.52 15.11 -2.59
CA ASP A 104 2.22 15.91 -3.60
C ASP A 104 3.68 15.47 -3.75
N PHE A 105 4.36 15.21 -2.64
CA PHE A 105 5.73 14.67 -2.62
C PHE A 105 5.81 13.25 -3.18
N LEU A 106 4.91 12.35 -2.80
CA LEU A 106 4.88 10.98 -3.33
C LEU A 106 4.58 10.96 -4.83
N GLN A 107 3.65 11.80 -5.28
CA GLN A 107 3.36 11.98 -6.70
C GLN A 107 4.62 12.42 -7.48
N LEU A 108 5.37 13.37 -6.93
CA LEU A 108 6.61 13.83 -7.55
C LEU A 108 7.69 12.74 -7.58
N CYS A 109 7.82 11.96 -6.51
CA CYS A 109 8.72 10.80 -6.46
C CYS A 109 8.34 9.75 -7.51
N LEU A 110 7.05 9.50 -7.73
CA LEU A 110 6.57 8.62 -8.80
C LEU A 110 7.01 9.14 -10.17
N LEU A 111 6.72 10.41 -10.47
CA LEU A 111 7.07 11.06 -11.75
C LEU A 111 8.57 11.06 -12.01
N ALA A 112 9.38 11.34 -10.99
CA ALA A 112 10.84 11.35 -11.05
C ALA A 112 11.46 9.94 -11.01
N LYS A 113 10.67 8.88 -10.79
CA LYS A 113 11.13 7.50 -10.53
C LYS A 113 12.09 7.38 -9.33
N CYS A 114 11.94 8.27 -8.34
CA CYS A 114 12.75 8.31 -7.12
C CYS A 114 12.10 7.54 -5.96
N TYR A 115 11.83 6.25 -6.17
CA TYR A 115 11.09 5.43 -5.20
C TYR A 115 11.83 5.29 -3.86
N LYS A 116 13.17 5.24 -3.86
CA LYS A 116 13.97 5.16 -2.62
C LYS A 116 13.74 6.36 -1.70
N VAL A 117 13.61 7.55 -2.28
CA VAL A 117 13.36 8.79 -1.53
C VAL A 117 11.91 8.83 -1.06
N GLY A 118 10.96 8.41 -1.90
CA GLY A 118 9.56 8.27 -1.48
C GLY A 118 9.36 7.30 -0.31
N LEU A 119 10.11 6.19 -0.27
CA LEU A 119 10.04 5.22 0.83
C LEU A 119 10.43 5.81 2.20
N THR A 120 11.21 6.89 2.27
CA THR A 120 11.67 7.39 3.58
C THR A 120 10.53 7.90 4.45
N ILE A 121 9.49 8.48 3.85
CA ILE A 121 8.31 8.97 4.59
C ILE A 121 7.26 7.89 4.81
N LEU A 122 7.30 6.79 4.03
CA LEU A 122 6.35 5.68 4.16
C LEU A 122 6.73 4.72 5.29
N LYS A 123 7.87 4.96 5.95
CA LYS A 123 8.32 4.25 7.15
C LYS A 123 7.61 4.73 8.41
N ASP A 124 7.16 5.98 8.40
CA ASP A 124 6.48 6.59 9.54
C ASP A 124 5.03 6.12 9.59
N ASP A 125 4.54 5.78 10.78
CA ASP A 125 3.15 5.37 10.99
C ASP A 125 2.28 6.61 11.19
N ILE A 126 1.36 6.84 10.26
CA ILE A 126 0.46 7.99 10.26
C ILE A 126 -0.84 7.64 10.97
N PHE A 127 -1.23 8.49 11.93
CA PHE A 127 -2.44 8.31 12.74
C PHE A 127 -3.38 9.52 12.68
N GLU A 128 -2.85 10.71 12.42
CA GLU A 128 -3.64 11.94 12.36
C GLU A 128 -3.81 12.39 10.90
N VAL A 129 -5.06 12.62 10.50
CA VAL A 129 -5.43 12.95 9.13
C VAL A 129 -6.50 14.04 9.13
N ASP A 130 -6.18 15.18 8.53
CA ASP A 130 -7.13 16.32 8.47
C ASP A 130 -8.11 16.19 7.30
N GLN A 131 -7.63 15.70 6.16
CA GLN A 131 -8.36 15.70 4.89
C GLN A 131 -8.44 14.28 4.31
N PRO A 132 -9.67 13.74 4.11
CA PRO A 132 -9.83 12.39 3.56
C PRO A 132 -9.12 12.21 2.22
N ARG A 133 -9.22 13.20 1.33
CA ARG A 133 -8.60 13.18 -0.01
C ARG A 133 -7.09 12.99 0.06
N ASP A 134 -6.43 13.60 1.04
CA ASP A 134 -4.98 13.50 1.18
C ASP A 134 -4.58 12.10 1.65
N LEU A 135 -5.36 11.46 2.52
CA LEU A 135 -5.19 10.04 2.87
C LEU A 135 -5.32 9.13 1.66
N PHE A 136 -6.38 9.31 0.85
CA PHE A 136 -6.59 8.52 -0.38
C PHE A 136 -5.36 8.59 -1.30
N LEU A 137 -4.85 9.80 -1.56
CA LEU A 137 -3.71 10.00 -2.45
C LEU A 137 -2.39 9.54 -1.83
N TYR A 138 -2.17 9.81 -0.54
CA TYR A 138 -1.00 9.35 0.20
C TYR A 138 -0.86 7.83 0.12
N CYS A 139 -1.92 7.12 0.50
CA CYS A 139 -1.92 5.67 0.50
C CYS A 139 -1.85 5.09 -0.92
N TYR A 140 -2.55 5.67 -1.91
CA TYR A 140 -2.48 5.20 -3.29
C TYR A 140 -1.07 5.38 -3.90
N TYR A 141 -0.49 6.58 -3.80
CA TYR A 141 0.85 6.84 -4.34
C TYR A 141 1.94 6.10 -3.57
N GLY A 142 1.80 6.01 -2.25
CA GLY A 142 2.68 5.21 -1.40
C GLY A 142 2.63 3.72 -1.78
N GLY A 143 1.43 3.18 -1.98
CA GLY A 143 1.23 1.82 -2.47
C GLY A 143 1.93 1.57 -3.81
N MET A 144 1.82 2.51 -4.76
CA MET A 144 2.53 2.41 -6.04
C MET A 144 4.07 2.44 -5.89
N ILE A 145 4.61 3.28 -5.00
CA ILE A 145 6.05 3.31 -4.70
C ILE A 145 6.51 1.98 -4.09
N CYS A 146 5.75 1.44 -3.15
CA CYS A 146 6.02 0.15 -2.53
C CYS A 146 5.96 -0.99 -3.56
N ILE A 147 4.98 -1.00 -4.48
CA ILE A 147 4.90 -1.97 -5.60
C ILE A 147 6.15 -1.86 -6.48
N GLY A 148 6.55 -0.64 -6.87
CA GLY A 148 7.73 -0.41 -7.70
C GLY A 148 9.03 -0.92 -7.08
N GLN A 149 9.09 -0.98 -5.74
CA GLN A 149 10.21 -1.49 -4.96
C GLN A 149 10.02 -2.94 -4.48
N LYS A 150 8.93 -3.61 -4.90
CA LYS A 150 8.53 -4.96 -4.46
C LYS A 150 8.31 -5.13 -2.95
N HIS A 151 8.06 -4.04 -2.23
CA HIS A 151 7.59 -4.08 -0.84
C HIS A 151 6.08 -4.35 -0.80
N PHE A 152 5.66 -5.53 -1.25
CA PHE A 152 4.26 -5.87 -1.45
C PHE A 152 3.44 -5.87 -0.16
N GLN A 153 4.02 -6.28 0.97
CA GLN A 153 3.34 -6.24 2.26
C GLN A 153 2.90 -4.82 2.64
N LYS A 154 3.81 -3.85 2.57
CA LYS A 154 3.50 -2.45 2.86
C LYS A 154 2.56 -1.84 1.81
N ALA A 155 2.70 -2.25 0.55
CA ALA A 155 1.77 -1.84 -0.51
C ALA A 155 0.34 -2.28 -0.21
N LEU A 156 0.15 -3.51 0.27
CA LEU A 156 -1.16 -4.04 0.64
C LEU A 156 -1.78 -3.27 1.80
N GLU A 157 -1.01 -2.95 2.84
CA GLU A 157 -1.48 -2.10 3.95
C GLU A 157 -2.01 -0.76 3.43
N LEU A 158 -1.22 -0.07 2.58
CA LEU A 158 -1.60 1.23 2.06
C LEU A 158 -2.82 1.14 1.13
N LEU A 159 -2.86 0.17 0.22
CA LEU A 159 -4.01 -0.02 -0.68
C LEU A 159 -5.28 -0.44 0.08
N HIS A 160 -5.14 -1.26 1.12
CA HIS A 160 -6.23 -1.63 2.01
C HIS A 160 -6.81 -0.42 2.73
N ASN A 161 -5.96 0.49 3.21
CA ASN A 161 -6.40 1.75 3.83
C ASN A 161 -7.22 2.60 2.85
N VAL A 162 -6.86 2.64 1.57
CA VAL A 162 -7.68 3.31 0.53
C VAL A 162 -9.04 2.65 0.36
N VAL A 163 -9.08 1.32 0.25
CA VAL A 163 -10.31 0.55 0.00
C VAL A 163 -11.29 0.62 1.17
N THR A 164 -10.76 0.69 2.39
CA THR A 164 -11.56 0.69 3.62
C THR A 164 -11.88 2.08 4.17
N ALA A 165 -11.19 3.12 3.70
CA ALA A 165 -11.43 4.50 4.12
C ALA A 165 -12.92 4.89 3.94
N PRO A 166 -13.51 5.62 4.90
CA PRO A 166 -14.89 6.09 4.80
C PRO A 166 -15.12 6.93 3.53
N MET A 167 -16.17 6.58 2.79
CA MET A 167 -16.61 7.32 1.61
C MET A 167 -18.12 7.22 1.43
N SER A 168 -18.75 8.33 1.07
CA SER A 168 -20.17 8.38 0.72
C SER A 168 -20.42 7.97 -0.73
N THR A 169 -19.48 8.30 -1.62
CA THR A 169 -19.49 7.96 -3.04
C THR A 169 -18.17 7.32 -3.44
N ILE A 170 -18.20 6.44 -4.44
CA ILE A 170 -16.98 5.86 -4.99
C ILE A 170 -16.17 6.95 -5.68
N ASN A 171 -14.88 7.01 -5.37
CA ASN A 171 -13.92 7.85 -6.08
C ASN A 171 -13.02 6.99 -6.98
N ALA A 172 -12.49 7.62 -8.04
CA ALA A 172 -11.63 6.95 -9.01
C ALA A 172 -10.33 6.39 -8.40
N ILE A 173 -9.81 7.06 -7.35
CA ILE A 173 -8.59 6.63 -6.64
C ILE A 173 -8.81 5.25 -6.01
N ALA A 174 -9.96 5.03 -5.38
CA ALA A 174 -10.30 3.78 -4.73
C ALA A 174 -10.55 2.64 -5.71
N VAL A 175 -11.12 2.93 -6.88
CA VAL A 175 -11.24 1.95 -7.97
C VAL A 175 -9.85 1.51 -8.43
N GLU A 176 -8.95 2.47 -8.72
CA GLU A 176 -7.58 2.16 -9.13
C GLU A 176 -6.75 1.46 -8.05
N ALA A 177 -6.96 1.81 -6.78
CA ALA A 177 -6.34 1.16 -5.66
C ALA A 177 -6.85 -0.28 -5.50
N TYR A 178 -8.15 -0.52 -5.63
CA TYR A 178 -8.73 -1.86 -5.52
C TYR A 178 -8.22 -2.80 -6.62
N LYS A 179 -8.11 -2.33 -7.87
CA LYS A 179 -7.47 -3.09 -8.97
C LYS A 179 -6.07 -3.57 -8.58
N LYS A 180 -5.23 -2.67 -8.06
CA LYS A 180 -3.87 -3.00 -7.63
C LYS A 180 -3.85 -3.85 -6.36
N TYR A 181 -4.79 -3.64 -5.44
CA TYR A 181 -4.94 -4.43 -4.23
C TYR A 181 -5.19 -5.91 -4.55
N VAL A 182 -6.09 -6.19 -5.49
CA VAL A 182 -6.33 -7.55 -6.01
C VAL A 182 -5.03 -8.16 -6.54
N LEU A 183 -4.35 -7.47 -7.46
CA LEU A 183 -3.15 -8.00 -8.10
C LEU A 183 -2.02 -8.26 -7.11
N VAL A 184 -1.73 -7.30 -6.22
CA VAL A 184 -0.69 -7.46 -5.21
C VAL A 184 -1.05 -8.55 -4.21
N SER A 185 -2.34 -8.71 -3.88
CA SER A 185 -2.80 -9.77 -2.97
C SER A 185 -2.57 -11.15 -3.57
N LEU A 186 -2.81 -11.32 -4.87
CA LEU A 186 -2.49 -12.56 -5.58
C LEU A 186 -0.98 -12.84 -5.61
N ILE A 187 -0.14 -11.81 -5.83
CA ILE A 187 1.33 -11.97 -5.84
C ILE A 187 1.86 -12.34 -4.46
N GLN A 188 1.44 -11.65 -3.41
CA GLN A 188 1.99 -11.79 -2.06
C GLN A 188 1.40 -12.97 -1.29
N HIS A 189 0.07 -13.15 -1.35
CA HIS A 189 -0.63 -14.17 -0.55
C HIS A 189 -1.03 -15.40 -1.37
N GLY A 190 -0.99 -15.33 -2.70
CA GLY A 190 -1.46 -16.41 -3.57
C GLY A 190 -2.98 -16.63 -3.52
N GLN A 191 -3.73 -15.68 -2.99
CA GLN A 191 -5.19 -15.72 -2.90
C GLN A 191 -5.75 -14.32 -2.71
N PHE A 192 -7.01 -14.13 -3.07
CA PHE A 192 -7.74 -12.89 -2.84
C PHE A 192 -9.15 -13.19 -2.36
N SER A 193 -9.56 -12.55 -1.27
CA SER A 193 -10.96 -12.59 -0.82
C SER A 193 -11.71 -11.38 -1.36
N THR A 194 -12.82 -11.63 -2.06
CA THR A 194 -13.70 -10.54 -2.51
C THR A 194 -14.49 -9.90 -1.37
N SER A 195 -14.54 -10.52 -0.18
CA SER A 195 -15.21 -9.96 0.98
C SER A 195 -14.35 -8.90 1.65
N LEU A 196 -14.86 -7.66 1.69
CA LEU A 196 -14.24 -6.57 2.42
C LEU A 196 -14.66 -6.62 3.90
N PRO A 197 -13.84 -6.08 4.83
CA PRO A 197 -14.22 -5.98 6.23
C PRO A 197 -15.57 -5.27 6.44
N LYS A 198 -16.31 -5.66 7.49
CA LYS A 198 -17.65 -5.12 7.78
C LYS A 198 -17.68 -3.61 7.99
N TYR A 199 -16.57 -3.03 8.48
CA TYR A 199 -16.43 -1.58 8.70
C TYR A 199 -16.18 -0.78 7.42
N THR A 200 -15.98 -1.46 6.28
CA THR A 200 -15.80 -0.80 4.98
C THR A 200 -17.10 -0.11 4.56
N SER A 201 -16.99 1.05 3.93
CA SER A 201 -18.17 1.81 3.51
C SER A 201 -19.12 1.01 2.60
N SER A 202 -20.42 1.24 2.73
CA SER A 202 -21.44 0.58 1.91
C SER A 202 -21.27 0.89 0.41
N ALA A 203 -20.81 2.10 0.09
CA ALA A 203 -20.45 2.48 -1.27
C ALA A 203 -19.33 1.57 -1.82
N ALA A 204 -18.24 1.38 -1.07
CA ALA A 204 -17.13 0.51 -1.46
C ALA A 204 -17.58 -0.95 -1.63
N GLN A 205 -18.29 -1.50 -0.64
CA GLN A 205 -18.76 -2.89 -0.67
C GLN A 205 -19.66 -3.20 -1.88
N ARG A 206 -20.55 -2.27 -2.26
CA ARG A 206 -21.49 -2.49 -3.36
C ARG A 206 -20.87 -2.32 -4.74
N ASN A 207 -19.90 -1.42 -4.89
CA ASN A 207 -19.51 -0.91 -6.19
C ASN A 207 -18.10 -1.31 -6.64
N LEU A 208 -17.12 -1.46 -5.74
CA LEU A 208 -15.72 -1.71 -6.14
C LEU A 208 -15.57 -3.00 -6.94
N LYS A 209 -16.28 -4.06 -6.53
CA LYS A 209 -16.32 -5.33 -7.27
C LYS A 209 -16.84 -5.13 -8.69
N ASN A 210 -17.94 -4.42 -8.85
CA ASN A 210 -18.60 -4.20 -10.15
C ASN A 210 -17.73 -3.38 -11.10
N PHE A 211 -17.03 -2.36 -10.60
CA PHE A 211 -16.11 -1.55 -11.41
C PHE A 211 -14.81 -2.29 -11.78
N CYS A 212 -14.47 -3.36 -11.06
CA CYS A 212 -13.20 -4.06 -11.21
C CYS A 212 -13.37 -5.53 -11.63
N MET A 213 -14.49 -5.88 -12.29
CA MET A 213 -14.82 -7.25 -12.68
C MET A 213 -13.67 -8.01 -13.38
N PRO A 214 -12.92 -7.44 -14.35
CA PRO A 214 -11.78 -8.14 -14.98
C PRO A 214 -10.71 -8.61 -13.99
N TYR A 215 -10.49 -7.85 -12.90
CA TYR A 215 -9.52 -8.20 -11.86
C TYR A 215 -10.07 -9.26 -10.91
N VAL A 216 -11.38 -9.22 -10.64
CA VAL A 216 -12.08 -10.23 -9.83
C VAL A 216 -12.17 -11.58 -10.58
N GLU A 217 -12.40 -11.56 -11.89
CA GLU A 217 -12.35 -12.73 -12.76
C GLU A 217 -10.93 -13.32 -12.79
N LEU A 218 -9.91 -12.47 -12.92
CA LEU A 218 -8.52 -12.89 -12.83
C LEU A 218 -8.22 -13.58 -11.49
N ALA A 219 -8.69 -13.02 -10.37
CA ALA A 219 -8.52 -13.63 -9.04
C ALA A 219 -9.26 -14.97 -8.92
N THR A 220 -10.46 -15.07 -9.48
CA THR A 220 -11.22 -16.34 -9.53
C THR A 220 -10.47 -17.40 -10.34
N SER A 221 -9.97 -17.03 -11.52
CA SER A 221 -9.17 -17.91 -12.38
C SER A 221 -7.86 -18.32 -11.70
N TYR A 222 -7.21 -17.41 -10.98
CA TYR A 222 -6.03 -17.72 -10.17
C TYR A 222 -6.32 -18.79 -9.10
N GLY A 223 -7.52 -18.77 -8.51
CA GLY A 223 -7.95 -19.77 -7.53
C GLY A 223 -8.05 -21.20 -8.07
N SER A 224 -8.23 -21.39 -9.39
CA SER A 224 -8.30 -22.75 -9.98
C SER A 224 -6.93 -23.44 -10.05
N GLY A 225 -5.83 -22.68 -9.96
CA GLY A 225 -4.45 -23.17 -10.04
C GLY A 225 -4.00 -23.56 -11.46
N LYS A 226 -4.87 -23.42 -12.47
CA LYS A 226 -4.57 -23.79 -13.86
C LYS A 226 -4.03 -22.60 -14.64
N ILE A 227 -2.79 -22.72 -15.11
CA ILE A 227 -2.08 -21.63 -15.78
C ILE A 227 -2.72 -21.28 -17.13
N ALA A 228 -3.08 -22.27 -17.94
CA ALA A 228 -3.73 -22.03 -19.23
C ALA A 228 -5.05 -21.24 -19.11
N GLU A 229 -5.85 -21.51 -18.07
CA GLU A 229 -7.09 -20.75 -17.81
C GLU A 229 -6.77 -19.30 -17.41
N LEU A 230 -5.73 -19.11 -16.57
CA LEU A 230 -5.28 -17.79 -16.15
C LEU A 230 -4.76 -16.97 -17.33
N GLU A 231 -3.93 -17.55 -18.18
CA GLU A 231 -3.39 -16.89 -19.39
C GLU A 231 -4.49 -16.53 -20.39
N ALA A 232 -5.47 -17.41 -20.59
CA ALA A 232 -6.64 -17.12 -21.41
C ALA A 232 -7.47 -15.95 -20.84
N CYS A 233 -7.66 -15.89 -19.52
CA CYS A 233 -8.33 -14.78 -18.83
C CYS A 233 -7.57 -13.46 -19.03
N VAL A 234 -6.23 -13.49 -18.91
CA VAL A 234 -5.36 -12.33 -19.17
C VAL A 234 -5.48 -11.85 -20.61
N GLN A 235 -5.44 -12.76 -21.57
CA GLN A 235 -5.53 -12.40 -22.99
C GLN A 235 -6.91 -11.83 -23.35
N THR A 236 -7.99 -12.36 -22.76
CA THR A 236 -9.37 -11.88 -22.97
C THR A 236 -9.55 -10.45 -22.46
N ASN A 237 -8.95 -10.10 -21.32
CA ASN A 237 -9.07 -8.80 -20.68
C ASN A 237 -7.86 -7.86 -20.94
N ARG A 238 -6.99 -8.20 -21.89
CA ARG A 238 -5.69 -7.55 -22.10
C ARG A 238 -5.81 -6.04 -22.32
N GLU A 239 -6.71 -5.61 -23.19
CA GLU A 239 -6.93 -4.19 -23.52
C GLU A 239 -7.29 -3.38 -22.28
N LYS A 240 -8.08 -3.95 -21.35
CA LYS A 240 -8.44 -3.29 -20.09
C LYS A 240 -7.22 -3.14 -19.18
N PHE A 241 -6.40 -4.19 -19.06
CA PHE A 241 -5.18 -4.14 -18.25
C PHE A 241 -4.12 -3.17 -18.82
N GLU A 242 -4.05 -3.03 -20.13
CA GLU A 242 -3.19 -2.07 -20.81
C GLU A 242 -3.69 -0.63 -20.61
N SER A 243 -5.00 -0.41 -20.79
CA SER A 243 -5.66 0.88 -20.53
C SER A 243 -5.44 1.36 -19.08
N ASP A 244 -5.61 0.44 -18.13
CA ASP A 244 -5.38 0.69 -16.69
C ASP A 244 -3.89 0.75 -16.31
N LYS A 245 -2.98 0.45 -17.25
CA LYS A 245 -1.51 0.41 -17.07
C LYS A 245 -1.06 -0.58 -15.99
N ASN A 246 -1.81 -1.66 -15.81
CA ASN A 246 -1.52 -2.70 -14.83
C ASN A 246 -0.99 -3.99 -15.47
N LEU A 247 -0.83 -4.05 -16.81
CA LEU A 247 -0.38 -5.26 -17.51
C LEU A 247 0.92 -5.86 -16.95
N GLY A 248 1.90 -5.02 -16.59
CA GLY A 248 3.15 -5.50 -15.99
C GLY A 248 2.94 -6.23 -14.66
N LEU A 249 1.99 -5.77 -13.85
CA LEU A 249 1.64 -6.40 -12.57
C LEU A 249 0.80 -7.66 -12.80
N VAL A 250 -0.08 -7.68 -13.80
CA VAL A 250 -0.81 -8.89 -14.22
C VAL A 250 0.14 -9.99 -14.69
N LYS A 251 1.21 -9.65 -15.44
CA LYS A 251 2.25 -10.62 -15.80
C LYS A 251 2.98 -11.19 -14.58
N GLN A 252 3.16 -10.38 -13.53
CA GLN A 252 3.71 -10.87 -12.26
C GLN A 252 2.75 -11.81 -11.54
N VAL A 253 1.44 -11.57 -11.60
CA VAL A 253 0.42 -12.53 -11.10
C VAL A 253 0.54 -13.86 -11.84
N VAL A 254 0.64 -13.87 -13.17
CA VAL A 254 0.86 -15.12 -13.92
C VAL A 254 2.15 -15.81 -13.48
N SER A 255 3.24 -15.04 -13.33
CA SER A 255 4.53 -15.57 -12.87
C SER A 255 4.47 -16.13 -11.45
N SER A 256 3.69 -15.53 -10.54
CA SER A 256 3.53 -16.00 -9.16
C SER A 256 2.75 -17.31 -9.07
N MET A 257 1.90 -17.63 -10.05
CA MET A 257 1.18 -18.91 -10.11
C MET A 257 2.15 -20.09 -10.16
N TYR A 258 3.21 -20.01 -10.97
CA TYR A 258 4.22 -21.06 -11.06
C TYR A 258 4.89 -21.31 -9.70
N LYS A 259 5.32 -20.23 -9.03
CA LYS A 259 5.89 -20.29 -7.67
C LYS A 259 4.89 -20.91 -6.67
N ARG A 260 3.63 -20.50 -6.74
CA ARG A 260 2.56 -21.02 -5.87
C ARG A 260 2.30 -22.50 -6.08
N ASN A 261 2.26 -22.96 -7.33
CA ASN A 261 2.07 -24.37 -7.65
C ASN A 261 3.24 -25.22 -7.16
N ILE A 262 4.49 -24.75 -7.31
CA ILE A 262 5.67 -25.42 -6.74
C ILE A 262 5.59 -25.48 -5.20
N GLN A 263 5.20 -24.39 -4.53
CA GLN A 263 4.99 -24.37 -3.07
C GLN A 263 3.93 -25.39 -2.62
N ARG A 264 2.89 -25.65 -3.42
CA ARG A 264 1.89 -26.68 -3.08
C ARG A 264 2.47 -28.09 -3.14
N LEU A 265 3.44 -28.34 -4.03
CA LEU A 265 4.11 -29.64 -4.12
C LEU A 265 4.92 -29.96 -2.87
N THR A 266 5.46 -28.95 -2.17
CA THR A 266 6.20 -29.16 -0.92
C THR A 266 5.32 -29.67 0.22
N GLN A 267 3.99 -29.52 0.11
CA GLN A 267 3.03 -29.99 1.11
C GLN A 267 2.65 -31.46 0.92
N THR A 268 2.84 -32.00 -0.28
CA THR A 268 2.42 -33.36 -0.64
C THR A 268 3.59 -34.30 -0.91
N TYR A 269 4.75 -33.76 -1.30
CA TYR A 269 5.91 -34.54 -1.70
C TYR A 269 7.13 -34.20 -0.85
N LEU A 270 7.88 -35.24 -0.45
CA LEU A 270 9.20 -35.08 0.15
C LEU A 270 10.30 -34.98 -0.92
N THR A 271 10.19 -35.79 -1.97
CA THR A 271 11.12 -35.79 -3.10
C THR A 271 10.33 -35.95 -4.40
N LEU A 272 10.66 -35.17 -5.42
CA LEU A 272 9.96 -35.16 -6.70
C LEU A 272 10.96 -34.91 -7.84
N SER A 273 10.75 -35.53 -9.01
CA SER A 273 11.63 -35.31 -10.16
C SER A 273 11.40 -33.92 -10.78
N LEU A 274 12.44 -33.34 -11.38
CA LEU A 274 12.32 -32.08 -12.12
C LEU A 274 11.35 -32.18 -13.31
N GLN A 275 11.24 -33.37 -13.90
CA GLN A 275 10.30 -33.63 -14.99
C GLN A 275 8.84 -33.63 -14.48
N ASP A 276 8.58 -34.25 -13.34
CA ASP A 276 7.23 -34.28 -12.74
C ASP A 276 6.82 -32.88 -12.26
N ILE A 277 7.76 -32.10 -11.72
CA ILE A 277 7.51 -30.68 -11.40
C ILE A 277 7.14 -29.93 -12.67
N ALA A 278 7.91 -30.08 -13.75
CA ALA A 278 7.62 -29.42 -15.02
C ALA A 278 6.25 -29.78 -15.57
N ASN A 279 5.90 -31.08 -15.58
CA ASN A 279 4.61 -31.57 -16.06
C ASN A 279 3.45 -31.06 -15.20
N THR A 280 3.59 -31.10 -13.87
CA THR A 280 2.53 -30.70 -12.92
C THR A 280 2.29 -29.19 -12.95
N VAL A 281 3.34 -28.41 -13.11
CA VAL A 281 3.32 -26.94 -13.10
C VAL A 281 3.26 -26.36 -14.53
N GLN A 282 3.10 -27.21 -15.56
CA GLN A 282 2.97 -26.82 -16.97
C GLN A 282 4.14 -25.97 -17.50
N LEU A 283 5.36 -26.30 -17.09
CA LEU A 283 6.60 -25.71 -17.62
C LEU A 283 7.10 -26.46 -18.85
N ASN A 284 7.95 -25.82 -19.66
CA ASN A 284 8.42 -26.38 -20.93
C ASN A 284 9.41 -27.55 -20.78
N GLY A 285 9.95 -27.76 -19.57
CA GLY A 285 10.82 -28.90 -19.28
C GLY A 285 11.56 -28.82 -17.95
N PRO A 286 12.41 -29.82 -17.66
CA PRO A 286 13.07 -29.97 -16.36
C PRO A 286 14.08 -28.86 -16.08
N LYS A 287 14.72 -28.29 -17.12
CA LYS A 287 15.65 -27.16 -16.97
C LYS A 287 14.96 -25.87 -16.50
N GLU A 288 13.74 -25.63 -16.99
CA GLU A 288 12.95 -24.48 -16.57
C GLU A 288 12.44 -24.68 -15.14
N ALA A 289 11.98 -25.88 -14.81
CA ALA A 289 11.64 -26.25 -13.44
C ALA A 289 12.82 -26.07 -12.47
N GLU A 290 14.03 -26.51 -12.87
CA GLU A 290 15.24 -26.33 -12.07
C GLU A 290 15.53 -24.85 -11.81
N MET A 291 15.45 -24.01 -12.84
CA MET A 291 15.64 -22.56 -12.71
C MET A 291 14.64 -21.92 -11.75
N HIS A 292 13.35 -22.29 -11.85
CA HIS A 292 12.33 -21.80 -10.92
C HIS A 292 12.60 -22.25 -9.48
N VAL A 293 12.88 -23.53 -9.26
CA VAL A 293 13.18 -24.07 -7.93
C VAL A 293 14.41 -23.38 -7.34
N LEU A 294 15.48 -23.21 -8.11
CA LEU A 294 16.70 -22.53 -7.69
C LEU A 294 16.41 -21.08 -7.27
N GLN A 295 15.63 -20.34 -8.08
CA GLN A 295 15.25 -18.97 -7.76
C GLN A 295 14.41 -18.91 -6.47
N MET A 296 13.48 -19.84 -6.28
CA MET A 296 12.65 -19.88 -5.07
C MET A 296 13.47 -20.23 -3.81
N ILE A 297 14.51 -21.07 -3.94
CA ILE A 297 15.46 -21.34 -2.83
C ILE A 297 16.25 -20.07 -2.50
N GLN A 298 16.75 -19.36 -3.52
CA GLN A 298 17.51 -18.12 -3.35
C GLN A 298 16.67 -17.01 -2.72
N ASP A 299 15.39 -16.90 -3.12
CA ASP A 299 14.44 -15.92 -2.60
C ASP A 299 13.93 -16.30 -1.18
N GLY A 300 14.27 -17.49 -0.66
CA GLY A 300 13.82 -18.00 0.64
C GLY A 300 12.34 -18.40 0.66
N GLU A 301 11.74 -18.69 -0.49
CA GLU A 301 10.32 -19.03 -0.64
C GLU A 301 10.03 -20.52 -0.40
N ILE A 302 11.03 -21.38 -0.61
CA ILE A 302 11.00 -22.82 -0.30
C ILE A 302 12.37 -23.27 0.21
N TYR A 303 12.37 -24.32 1.02
CA TYR A 303 13.58 -25.01 1.44
C TYR A 303 13.68 -26.33 0.67
N ALA A 304 14.69 -26.45 -0.19
CA ALA A 304 14.87 -27.63 -1.03
C ALA A 304 16.34 -27.83 -1.43
N THR A 305 16.68 -29.06 -1.79
CA THR A 305 17.98 -29.43 -2.36
C THR A 305 17.80 -30.08 -3.72
N ILE A 306 18.59 -29.66 -4.71
CA ILE A 306 18.52 -30.16 -6.08
C ILE A 306 19.67 -31.14 -6.29
N ASN A 307 19.34 -32.38 -6.69
CA ASN A 307 20.31 -33.37 -7.12
C ASN A 307 20.28 -33.45 -8.66
N GLN A 308 21.25 -32.80 -9.30
CA GLN A 308 21.36 -32.76 -10.76
C GLN A 308 21.70 -34.12 -11.39
N LYS A 309 22.39 -35.02 -10.66
CA LYS A 309 22.75 -36.35 -11.19
C LYS A 309 21.51 -37.22 -11.41
N ASP A 310 20.60 -37.18 -10.43
CA ASP A 310 19.38 -37.99 -10.43
C ASP A 310 18.17 -37.22 -11.00
N GLY A 311 18.29 -35.90 -11.23
CA GLY A 311 17.20 -35.05 -11.69
C GLY A 311 16.09 -34.87 -10.66
N MET A 312 16.41 -34.97 -9.36
CA MET A 312 15.45 -34.98 -8.26
C MET A 312 15.58 -33.73 -7.39
N VAL A 313 14.45 -33.24 -6.90
CA VAL A 313 14.36 -32.17 -5.90
C VAL A 313 13.86 -32.78 -4.60
N ARG A 314 14.62 -32.61 -3.52
CA ARG A 314 14.22 -33.01 -2.17
C ARG A 314 13.79 -31.77 -1.39
N PHE A 315 12.53 -31.70 -1.04
CA PHE A 315 11.96 -30.64 -0.21
C PHE A 315 12.33 -30.85 1.25
N LEU A 316 12.59 -29.74 1.94
CA LEU A 316 13.03 -29.69 3.33
C LEU A 316 12.01 -28.89 4.16
N GLU A 317 12.03 -29.12 5.46
CA GLU A 317 11.37 -28.25 6.42
C GLU A 317 12.19 -26.98 6.64
N ASP A 318 11.54 -25.95 7.20
CA ASP A 318 12.21 -24.72 7.59
C ASP A 318 13.38 -25.03 8.54
N PRO A 319 14.63 -24.65 8.18
CA PRO A 319 15.79 -24.91 9.03
C PRO A 319 15.78 -24.06 10.30
N GLU A 320 14.89 -23.08 10.43
CA GLU A 320 14.82 -22.18 11.57
C GLU A 320 14.46 -22.91 12.87
N GLN A 321 15.38 -22.86 13.85
CA GLN A 321 15.24 -23.57 15.13
C GLN A 321 14.81 -22.67 16.28
N TYR A 322 14.61 -21.37 16.05
CA TYR A 322 14.19 -20.40 17.09
C TYR A 322 15.18 -20.26 18.26
N LYS A 323 16.47 -20.54 18.02
CA LYS A 323 17.53 -20.56 19.04
C LYS A 323 18.63 -19.53 18.85
N THR A 324 18.63 -18.81 17.72
CA THR A 324 19.71 -17.87 17.38
C THR A 324 19.52 -16.53 18.09
N CYS A 325 20.63 -15.80 18.30
CA CYS A 325 20.58 -14.44 18.82
C CYS A 325 19.76 -13.51 17.92
N GLU A 326 19.80 -13.70 16.60
CA GLU A 326 19.03 -12.92 15.63
C GLU A 326 17.51 -12.99 15.89
N ILE A 327 17.01 -14.16 16.32
CA ILE A 327 15.60 -14.35 16.65
C ILE A 327 15.25 -13.65 17.96
N ILE A 328 16.14 -13.71 18.94
CA ILE A 328 15.98 -12.98 20.21
C ILE A 328 15.90 -11.47 19.92
N GLU A 329 16.79 -10.93 19.09
CA GLU A 329 16.77 -9.52 18.68
C GLU A 329 15.47 -9.15 17.93
N ARG A 330 14.99 -10.02 17.03
CA ARG A 330 13.72 -9.81 16.33
C ARG A 330 12.51 -9.83 17.26
N ILE A 331 12.52 -10.71 18.27
CA ILE A 331 11.48 -10.77 19.30
C ILE A 331 11.54 -9.51 20.16
N ASP A 332 12.72 -9.10 20.63
CA ASP A 332 12.91 -7.89 21.42
C ASP A 332 12.42 -6.65 20.67
N PHE A 333 12.81 -6.50 19.40
CA PHE A 333 12.30 -5.43 18.53
C PHE A 333 10.76 -5.44 18.42
N SER A 334 10.16 -6.63 18.31
CA SER A 334 8.69 -6.77 18.26
C SER A 334 8.03 -6.39 19.59
N ILE A 335 8.63 -6.77 20.72
CA ILE A 335 8.17 -6.38 22.07
C ILE A 335 8.25 -4.86 22.23
N GLN A 336 9.37 -4.24 21.88
CA GLN A 336 9.54 -2.79 21.95
C GLN A 336 8.47 -2.04 21.13
N ARG A 337 8.17 -2.53 19.92
CA ARG A 337 7.09 -1.97 19.09
C ARG A 337 5.71 -2.10 19.73
N ILE A 338 5.40 -3.27 20.30
CA ILE A 338 4.12 -3.49 21.00
C ILE A 338 4.01 -2.60 22.24
N MET A 339 5.08 -2.45 23.02
CA MET A 339 5.11 -1.55 24.17
C MET A 339 4.88 -0.10 23.77
N ALA A 340 5.52 0.37 22.70
CA ALA A 340 5.30 1.71 22.15
C ALA A 340 3.84 1.92 21.72
N LEU A 341 3.25 0.95 21.01
CA LEU A 341 1.85 0.98 20.60
C LEU A 341 0.90 0.96 21.81
N SER A 342 1.17 0.13 22.82
CA SER A 342 0.35 0.07 24.04
C SER A 342 0.38 1.39 24.80
N LYS A 343 1.56 2.00 24.96
CA LYS A 343 1.68 3.31 25.59
C LYS A 343 0.87 4.36 24.85
N LYS A 344 0.93 4.35 23.51
CA LYS A 344 0.15 5.26 22.68
C LYS A 344 -1.36 5.05 22.86
N LEU A 345 -1.81 3.80 22.88
CA LEU A 345 -3.22 3.47 23.08
C LEU A 345 -3.71 3.97 24.44
N THR A 346 -2.90 3.85 25.50
CA THR A 346 -3.19 4.45 26.82
C THR A 346 -3.31 5.96 26.73
N THR A 347 -2.38 6.65 26.06
CA THR A 347 -2.47 8.12 25.87
C THR A 347 -3.71 8.53 25.10
N MET A 348 -4.09 7.77 24.06
CA MET A 348 -5.33 8.04 23.31
C MET A 348 -6.58 7.83 24.17
N ASP A 349 -6.61 6.78 24.99
CA ASP A 349 -7.70 6.48 25.92
C ASP A 349 -7.86 7.58 26.98
N GLU A 350 -6.75 8.09 27.52
CA GLU A 350 -6.71 9.23 28.44
C GLU A 350 -7.28 10.50 27.77
N LEU A 351 -6.84 10.82 26.55
CA LEU A 351 -7.33 11.98 25.80
C LEU A 351 -8.84 11.90 25.54
N VAL A 352 -9.35 10.73 25.12
CA VAL A 352 -10.78 10.51 24.90
C VAL A 352 -11.57 10.58 26.21
N SER A 353 -11.04 10.00 27.29
CA SER A 353 -11.65 10.03 28.63
C SER A 353 -11.79 11.44 29.19
N CYS A 354 -10.88 12.34 28.81
CA CYS A 354 -10.93 13.76 29.18
C CYS A 354 -11.74 14.63 28.21
N ASP A 355 -12.25 14.09 27.09
CA ASP A 355 -13.00 14.88 26.11
C ASP A 355 -14.36 15.32 26.69
N PRO A 356 -14.69 16.62 26.70
CA PRO A 356 -15.96 17.12 27.24
C PRO A 356 -17.19 16.48 26.60
N SER A 357 -17.13 16.18 25.29
CA SER A 357 -18.21 15.55 24.53
C SER A 357 -18.42 14.10 24.95
N TYR A 358 -17.33 13.39 25.25
CA TYR A 358 -17.36 12.03 25.78
C TYR A 358 -17.94 12.02 27.19
N LEU A 359 -17.41 12.86 28.09
CA LEU A 359 -17.88 12.99 29.47
C LEU A 359 -19.37 13.36 29.55
N ALA A 360 -19.84 14.26 28.68
CA ALA A 360 -21.24 14.66 28.61
C ALA A 360 -22.21 13.55 28.17
N LYS A 361 -21.72 12.51 27.48
CA LYS A 361 -22.51 11.32 27.11
C LYS A 361 -22.38 10.21 28.16
N ALA A 362 -21.15 9.91 28.59
CA ALA A 362 -20.88 8.90 29.62
C ALA A 362 -21.59 9.21 30.95
N GLY A 363 -21.68 10.50 31.32
CA GLY A 363 -22.43 10.95 32.49
C GLY A 363 -23.94 10.75 32.39
N ARG A 364 -24.52 10.75 31.18
CA ARG A 364 -25.96 10.50 30.96
C ARG A 364 -26.30 9.01 30.98
N GLU A 365 -25.42 8.15 30.45
CA GLU A 365 -25.61 6.70 30.51
C GLU A 365 -25.54 6.16 31.94
N ARG A 366 -24.70 6.75 32.81
CA ARG A 366 -24.65 6.38 34.24
C ARG A 366 -25.93 6.72 35.02
N GLN A 367 -26.78 7.63 34.55
CA GLN A 367 -28.05 7.96 35.21
C GLN A 367 -29.21 7.03 34.83
N ARG A 368 -29.02 6.07 33.90
CA ARG A 368 -30.07 5.15 33.42
C ARG A 368 -30.14 3.81 34.16
N PHE A 369 -29.45 3.63 35.28
CA PHE A 369 -29.77 2.53 36.19
C PHE A 369 -30.97 2.95 37.03
N ASP A 370 -32.17 2.56 36.58
CA ASP A 370 -33.40 2.68 37.35
C ASP A 370 -33.21 1.99 38.71
N PHE A 371 -33.48 2.72 39.79
CA PHE A 371 -33.33 2.26 41.17
C PHE A 371 -34.36 1.18 41.58
N ASP A 372 -35.26 0.80 40.68
CA ASP A 372 -36.42 -0.05 40.97
C ASP A 372 -36.15 -1.56 40.77
N ASP A 373 -34.96 -1.97 40.31
CA ASP A 373 -34.59 -3.38 40.09
C ASP A 373 -33.92 -4.05 41.31
N PHE A 374 -34.09 -3.48 42.52
CA PHE A 374 -33.79 -4.20 43.76
C PHE A 374 -34.94 -5.15 44.09
N ASP A 375 -34.93 -6.31 43.44
CA ASP A 375 -35.73 -7.46 43.83
C ASP A 375 -35.48 -7.76 45.32
N THR A 376 -36.55 -7.65 46.11
CA THR A 376 -36.61 -7.96 47.54
C THR A 376 -36.04 -9.35 47.83
N VAL A 377 -35.01 -9.37 48.69
CA VAL A 377 -34.41 -10.58 49.27
C VAL A 377 -35.50 -11.49 49.85
N PRO A 378 -35.60 -12.77 49.44
CA PRO A 378 -36.47 -13.73 50.12
C PRO A 378 -35.86 -14.05 51.50
N GLN A 379 -36.44 -13.47 52.56
CA GLN A 379 -36.25 -13.98 53.91
C GLN A 379 -36.86 -15.39 53.98
N LYS A 380 -36.02 -16.43 54.09
CA LYS A 380 -36.25 -17.62 54.92
C LYS A 380 -35.04 -18.55 54.85
N PHE A 381 -34.20 -18.45 55.88
CA PHE A 381 -33.39 -19.56 56.35
C PHE A 381 -34.31 -20.52 57.12
N ASN A 382 -34.33 -21.80 56.75
CA ASN A 382 -34.76 -22.85 57.67
C ASN A 382 -33.51 -23.64 58.08
N LEU A 383 -33.34 -23.75 59.40
CA LEU A 383 -32.38 -24.62 60.10
C LEU A 383 -32.63 -26.09 59.79
#